data_AF-A0A0K2RUM2-F1
#
_entry.id   AF-A0A0K2RUM2-F1
#
_cell.length_a   1.000
_cell.length_b   1.000
_cell.length_c   1.000
_cell.angle_alpha   90.00
_cell.angle_beta   90.00
_cell.angle_gamma   90.00
#
_symmetry.space_group_name_H-M   'P 1'
#
loop_
_entity.id
_entity.type
_entity.pdbx_description
1 polymer ?
#
loop_
_entity_poly.entity_id
_entity_poly.type
_entity_poly.pdbx_seq_one_letter_code
_entity_poly.pdbx_strand_id
1 'polypeptide(L)'
;MPKPPSPRKAWILPIASISVIVVLVLLGLPRDPYAAAWPRLAAPSWAIPLGADESGRDLLARISHGALDTVFVAIAVSALCFVLGIVIGMFPNAAAGLIEVKNALPPVIAGLIVAGIIGPSAIGAALAITLAGWAPLAAHTAALVAEVRAQPYVQIAPMLGVGRARLMIRYVLPGVVGPCSGTPHSACQASPSHSRPSDSSASARDRRHRTGA
;
A
#
# COMPACT_ATOMS: atom_id res chain seq x y z
N MET A 1 28.55 -2.81 17.59
CA MET A 1 27.31 -2.32 16.92
C MET A 1 27.60 -2.14 15.44
N PRO A 2 26.94 -2.87 14.52
CA PRO A 2 27.11 -2.64 13.09
C PRO A 2 26.58 -1.25 12.72
N LYS A 3 27.39 -0.48 11.99
CA LYS A 3 27.05 0.87 11.53
C LYS A 3 25.87 0.76 10.54
N PRO A 4 24.79 1.56 10.71
CA PRO A 4 23.69 1.52 9.75
C PRO A 4 24.23 1.86 8.35
N PRO A 5 23.76 1.17 7.30
CA PRO A 5 24.20 1.43 5.94
C PRO A 5 23.95 2.91 5.61
N SER A 6 24.95 3.55 4.99
CA SER A 6 24.83 4.94 4.55
C SER A 6 23.61 5.09 3.61
N PRO A 7 22.83 6.18 3.70
CA PRO A 7 21.56 6.34 2.99
C PRO A 7 21.68 6.18 1.47
N ARG A 8 22.85 6.50 0.89
CA ARG A 8 23.14 6.28 -0.54
C ARG A 8 23.24 4.80 -0.93
N LYS A 9 23.76 3.93 -0.05
CA LYS A 9 23.92 2.49 -0.32
C LYS A 9 22.61 1.70 -0.18
N ALA A 10 21.67 2.19 0.62
CA ALA A 10 20.36 1.57 0.79
C ALA A 10 19.52 1.55 -0.50
N TRP A 11 19.70 2.54 -1.37
CA TRP A 11 18.96 2.66 -2.64
C TRP A 11 19.64 1.98 -3.83
N ILE A 12 20.93 1.67 -3.75
CA ILE A 12 21.66 1.03 -4.86
C ILE A 12 21.10 -0.36 -5.14
N LEU A 13 20.82 -1.15 -4.10
CA LEU A 13 20.32 -2.51 -4.24
C LEU A 13 18.95 -2.58 -4.97
N PRO A 14 17.90 -1.84 -4.56
CA PRO A 14 16.62 -1.89 -5.26
C PRO A 14 16.71 -1.34 -6.68
N ILE A 15 17.49 -0.27 -6.91
CA ILE A 15 17.68 0.29 -8.24
C ILE A 15 18.39 -0.71 -9.17
N ALA A 16 19.42 -1.40 -8.68
CA ALA A 16 20.11 -2.43 -9.44
C ALA A 16 19.16 -3.59 -9.81
N SER A 17 18.38 -4.09 -8.85
CA SER A 17 17.40 -5.16 -9.10
C SER A 17 16.35 -4.76 -10.13
N ILE A 18 15.79 -3.55 -10.02
CA ILE A 18 14.81 -3.03 -10.98
C ILE A 18 15.46 -2.89 -12.37
N SER A 19 16.68 -2.37 -12.44
CA SER A 19 17.40 -2.20 -13.70
C SER A 19 17.63 -3.53 -14.41
N VAL A 20 18.00 -4.58 -13.68
CA VAL A 20 18.17 -5.93 -14.22
C VAL A 20 16.85 -6.47 -14.77
N ILE A 21 15.74 -6.32 -14.05
CA ILE A 21 14.41 -6.75 -14.51
C ILE A 21 14.01 -6.01 -15.79
N VAL A 22 14.20 -4.69 -15.82
CA VAL A 22 13.88 -3.87 -17.00
C VAL A 22 14.69 -4.29 -18.21
N VAL A 23 16.00 -4.54 -18.05
CA VAL A 23 16.85 -5.02 -19.14
C VAL A 23 16.39 -6.38 -19.67
N LEU A 24 16.03 -7.32 -18.78
CA LEU A 24 15.51 -8.63 -19.19
C LEU A 24 14.19 -8.52 -19.96
N VAL A 25 13.27 -7.67 -19.50
CA VAL A 25 11.99 -7.44 -20.18
C VAL A 25 12.19 -6.79 -21.55
N LEU A 26 13.05 -5.76 -21.64
CA LEU A 26 13.38 -5.09 -22.91
C LEU A 26 14.07 -6.02 -23.90
N LEU A 27 14.92 -6.93 -23.42
CA LEU A 27 15.59 -7.91 -24.28
C LEU A 27 14.60 -8.97 -24.80
N GLY A 28 13.59 -9.34 -24.02
CA GLY A 28 12.58 -10.33 -24.41
C GLY A 28 11.44 -9.78 -25.29
N LEU A 29 11.13 -8.49 -25.16
CA LEU A 29 10.05 -7.79 -25.89
C LEU A 29 10.05 -7.94 -27.43
N PRO A 30 11.18 -7.86 -28.16
CA PRO A 30 11.17 -7.99 -29.62
C PRO A 30 11.00 -9.44 -30.12
N ARG A 31 10.97 -10.43 -29.22
CA ARG A 31 10.90 -11.86 -29.56
C ARG A 31 9.46 -12.35 -29.48
N ASP A 32 9.07 -13.27 -30.37
CA ASP A 32 7.73 -13.87 -30.36
C ASP A 32 7.59 -14.91 -29.22
N PRO A 33 6.67 -14.72 -28.25
CA PRO A 33 6.47 -15.64 -27.14
C PRO A 33 5.74 -16.94 -27.50
N TYR A 34 5.03 -17.00 -28.64
CA TYR A 34 4.22 -18.15 -29.04
C TYR A 34 4.88 -19.03 -30.10
N ALA A 35 5.87 -18.49 -30.81
CA ALA A 35 6.64 -19.23 -31.80
C ALA A 35 7.39 -20.41 -31.17
N ALA A 36 7.00 -21.64 -31.54
CA ALA A 36 7.69 -22.88 -31.18
C ALA A 36 8.77 -23.20 -32.21
N ALA A 37 9.78 -22.35 -32.30
CA ALA A 37 10.82 -22.44 -33.34
C ALA A 37 12.03 -23.30 -32.93
N TRP A 38 12.12 -23.72 -31.67
CA TRP A 38 13.33 -24.34 -31.10
C TRP A 38 13.09 -25.80 -30.69
N PRO A 39 14.17 -26.60 -30.59
CA PRO A 39 14.10 -27.92 -29.96
C PRO A 39 13.55 -27.80 -28.53
N ARG A 40 12.76 -28.80 -28.12
CA ARG A 40 12.22 -28.88 -26.76
C ARG A 40 13.37 -28.92 -25.75
N LEU A 41 13.27 -28.12 -24.70
CA LEU A 41 14.29 -28.03 -23.64
C LEU A 41 15.69 -27.68 -24.19
N ALA A 42 15.76 -26.85 -25.24
CA ALA A 42 17.03 -26.38 -25.77
C ALA A 42 17.82 -25.60 -24.70
N ALA A 43 19.11 -25.90 -24.61
CA ALA A 43 20.05 -25.23 -23.71
C ALA A 43 20.17 -23.72 -24.04
N PRO A 44 20.52 -22.89 -23.04
CA PRO A 44 20.72 -21.46 -23.26
C PRO A 44 21.83 -21.20 -24.28
N SER A 45 21.57 -20.25 -25.19
CA SER A 45 22.51 -19.84 -26.25
C SER A 45 22.37 -18.34 -26.54
N TRP A 46 23.27 -17.76 -27.33
CA TRP A 46 23.18 -16.34 -27.71
C TRP A 46 21.87 -15.98 -28.44
N ALA A 47 21.26 -16.94 -29.16
CA ALA A 47 19.98 -16.74 -29.82
C ALA A 47 18.81 -16.81 -28.81
N ILE A 48 18.88 -17.75 -27.86
CA ILE A 48 17.88 -18.01 -26.81
C ILE A 48 18.56 -17.90 -25.43
N PRO A 49 18.71 -16.70 -24.86
CA PRO A 49 19.53 -16.49 -23.66
C PRO A 49 19.10 -17.32 -22.44
N LEU A 50 17.82 -17.64 -22.33
CA LEU A 50 17.25 -18.46 -21.26
C LEU A 50 16.88 -19.89 -21.70
N GLY A 51 17.15 -20.26 -22.95
CA GLY A 51 16.76 -21.55 -23.53
C GLY A 51 15.28 -21.62 -23.93
N ALA A 52 14.86 -22.83 -24.30
CA ALA A 52 13.48 -23.10 -24.72
C ALA A 52 12.70 -23.92 -23.68
N ASP A 53 11.39 -23.72 -23.62
CA ASP A 53 10.49 -24.49 -22.76
C ASP A 53 10.23 -25.92 -23.29
N GLU A 54 9.38 -26.67 -22.58
CA GLU A 54 8.95 -28.02 -22.97
C GLU A 54 8.25 -28.08 -24.33
N SER A 55 7.71 -26.95 -24.80
CA SER A 55 7.02 -26.80 -26.07
C SER A 55 7.91 -26.27 -27.19
N GLY A 56 9.18 -25.93 -26.90
CA GLY A 56 10.12 -25.37 -27.88
C GLY A 56 9.98 -23.86 -28.10
N ARG A 57 9.36 -23.14 -27.16
CA ARG A 57 9.19 -21.66 -27.21
C ARG A 57 10.29 -20.96 -26.44
N ASP A 58 10.64 -19.74 -26.85
CA ASP A 58 11.66 -18.92 -26.18
C ASP A 58 11.19 -18.49 -24.78
N LEU A 59 11.92 -18.90 -23.75
CA LEU A 59 11.56 -18.64 -22.35
C LEU A 59 11.70 -17.16 -21.99
N LEU A 60 12.67 -16.44 -22.55
CA LEU A 60 12.87 -15.00 -22.31
C LEU A 60 11.72 -14.19 -22.91
N ALA A 61 11.26 -14.56 -24.10
CA ALA A 61 10.10 -13.96 -24.75
C ALA A 61 8.83 -14.17 -23.91
N ARG A 62 8.61 -15.38 -23.39
CA ARG A 62 7.44 -15.69 -22.54
C ARG A 62 7.45 -14.94 -21.21
N ILE A 63 8.61 -14.86 -20.55
CA ILE A 63 8.73 -14.13 -19.27
C ILE A 63 8.49 -12.64 -19.47
N SER A 64 9.08 -12.04 -20.52
CA SER A 64 8.92 -10.60 -20.79
C SER A 64 7.48 -10.21 -21.10
N HIS A 65 6.80 -10.95 -21.98
CA HIS A 65 5.39 -10.69 -22.32
C HIS A 65 4.47 -10.97 -21.12
N GLY A 66 4.66 -12.10 -20.42
CA GLY A 66 3.88 -12.43 -19.24
C GLY A 66 4.08 -11.46 -18.07
N ALA A 67 5.27 -10.88 -17.93
CA ALA A 67 5.54 -9.84 -16.93
C ALA A 67 4.72 -8.56 -17.22
N LEU A 68 4.62 -8.15 -18.48
CA LEU A 68 3.81 -6.99 -18.87
C LEU A 68 2.33 -7.24 -18.56
N ASP A 69 1.78 -8.37 -18.98
CA ASP A 69 0.38 -8.73 -18.70
C ASP A 69 0.09 -8.73 -17.19
N THR A 70 1.00 -9.31 -16.40
CA THR A 70 0.88 -9.36 -14.94
C THR A 70 0.90 -7.95 -14.33
N VAL A 71 1.81 -7.09 -14.77
CA VAL A 71 1.92 -5.70 -14.27
C VAL A 71 0.68 -4.89 -14.65
N PHE A 72 0.19 -5.00 -15.89
CA PHE A 72 -1.02 -4.29 -16.31
C PHE A 72 -2.24 -4.73 -15.50
N VAL A 73 -2.43 -6.04 -15.32
CA VAL A 73 -3.54 -6.56 -14.50
C VAL A 73 -3.39 -6.14 -13.04
N ALA A 74 -2.18 -6.20 -12.48
CA ALA A 74 -1.94 -5.77 -11.10
C ALA A 74 -2.27 -4.29 -10.90
N ILE A 75 -1.82 -3.41 -11.81
CA ILE A 75 -2.13 -1.97 -11.76
C ILE A 75 -3.64 -1.74 -11.85
N ALA A 76 -4.33 -2.39 -12.80
CA ALA A 76 -5.76 -2.25 -12.98
C ALA A 76 -6.54 -2.69 -11.73
N VAL A 77 -6.19 -3.85 -11.17
CA VAL A 77 -6.81 -4.39 -9.94
C VAL A 77 -6.50 -3.49 -8.74
N SER A 78 -5.26 -3.04 -8.57
CA SER A 78 -4.89 -2.12 -7.50
C SER A 78 -5.65 -0.81 -7.58
N ALA A 79 -5.77 -0.22 -8.77
CA ALA A 79 -6.56 0.99 -8.99
C ALA A 79 -8.04 0.79 -8.63
N LEU A 80 -8.62 -0.35 -9.06
CA LEU A 80 -10.00 -0.68 -8.73
C LEU A 80 -10.21 -0.86 -7.22
N CYS A 81 -9.34 -1.62 -6.55
CA CYS A 81 -9.35 -1.79 -5.11
C CYS A 81 -9.21 -0.46 -4.37
N PHE A 82 -8.36 0.43 -4.86
CA PHE A 82 -8.16 1.76 -4.28
C PHE A 82 -9.41 2.62 -4.39
N VAL A 83 -10.04 2.67 -5.57
CA VAL A 83 -11.29 3.40 -5.78
C VAL A 83 -12.42 2.84 -4.90
N LEU A 84 -12.59 1.51 -4.88
CA LEU A 84 -13.58 0.85 -4.02
C LEU A 84 -13.32 1.12 -2.54
N GLY A 85 -12.05 1.04 -2.12
CA GLY A 85 -11.63 1.34 -0.76
C GLY A 85 -11.98 2.76 -0.33
N ILE A 86 -11.69 3.75 -1.18
CA ILE A 86 -12.04 5.15 -0.90
C ILE A 86 -13.55 5.35 -0.83
N VAL A 87 -14.29 4.86 -1.83
CA VAL A 87 -15.74 5.04 -1.92
C VAL A 87 -16.44 4.43 -0.71
N ILE A 88 -16.09 3.19 -0.36
CA ILE A 88 -16.71 2.48 0.77
C ILE A 88 -16.25 3.09 2.11
N GLY A 89 -14.96 3.39 2.26
CA GLY A 89 -14.40 3.96 3.48
C GLY A 89 -14.88 5.39 3.79
N MET A 90 -15.35 6.14 2.78
CA MET A 90 -15.95 7.46 2.99
C MET A 90 -17.27 7.42 3.77
N PHE A 91 -17.91 6.24 3.85
CA PHE A 91 -19.17 5.99 4.58
C PHE A 91 -18.96 4.99 5.75
N PRO A 92 -18.20 5.36 6.80
CA PRO A 92 -17.79 4.43 7.86
C PRO A 92 -18.97 3.75 8.58
N ASN A 93 -20.08 4.44 8.77
CA ASN A 93 -21.25 3.90 9.47
C ASN A 93 -21.94 2.76 8.70
N ALA A 94 -21.94 2.80 7.36
CA ALA A 94 -22.52 1.74 6.53
C ALA A 94 -21.48 0.65 6.23
N ALA A 95 -20.20 1.01 6.18
CA ALA A 95 -19.12 0.12 5.79
C ALA A 95 -18.58 -0.77 6.92
N ALA A 96 -18.71 -0.36 8.19
CA ALA A 96 -18.12 -1.09 9.32
C ALA A 96 -18.50 -2.57 9.34
N GLY A 97 -19.79 -2.91 9.27
CA GLY A 97 -20.23 -4.31 9.29
C GLY A 97 -19.73 -5.14 8.10
N LEU A 98 -19.73 -4.57 6.89
CA LEU A 98 -19.27 -5.24 5.67
C LEU A 98 -17.76 -5.50 5.70
N ILE A 99 -16.99 -4.53 6.18
CA ILE A 99 -15.53 -4.63 6.28
C ILE A 99 -15.14 -5.72 7.29
N GLU A 100 -15.79 -5.76 8.45
CA GLU A 100 -15.50 -6.78 9.48
C GLU A 100 -15.84 -8.19 8.98
N VAL A 101 -17.01 -8.39 8.38
CA VAL A 101 -17.42 -9.70 7.82
C VAL A 101 -16.45 -10.16 6.75
N LYS A 102 -16.04 -9.25 5.85
CA LYS A 102 -15.05 -9.58 4.82
C LYS A 102 -13.69 -9.88 5.47
N ASN A 103 -13.21 -9.07 6.41
CA ASN A 103 -11.90 -9.26 7.02
C ASN A 103 -11.81 -10.56 7.84
N ALA A 104 -12.93 -11.06 8.35
CA ALA A 104 -13.02 -12.39 8.96
C ALA A 104 -12.84 -13.53 7.94
N LEU A 105 -13.12 -13.30 6.65
CA LEU A 105 -12.91 -14.28 5.58
C LEU A 105 -11.43 -14.27 5.11
N PRO A 106 -10.69 -15.38 5.27
CA PRO A 106 -9.32 -15.47 4.77
C PRO A 106 -9.25 -15.23 3.25
N PRO A 107 -8.29 -14.43 2.76
CA PRO A 107 -8.19 -14.08 1.34
C PRO A 107 -7.97 -15.31 0.44
N VAL A 108 -7.30 -16.33 0.97
CA VAL A 108 -7.09 -17.60 0.26
C VAL A 108 -8.42 -18.30 -0.01
N ILE A 109 -9.34 -18.32 0.96
CA ILE A 109 -10.67 -18.95 0.80
C ILE A 109 -11.48 -18.20 -0.26
N ALA A 110 -11.50 -16.87 -0.21
CA ALA A 110 -12.15 -16.06 -1.23
C ALA A 110 -11.59 -16.35 -2.64
N GLY A 111 -10.27 -16.48 -2.76
CA GLY A 111 -9.63 -16.83 -4.02
C GLY A 111 -9.99 -18.23 -4.52
N LEU A 112 -10.05 -19.22 -3.63
CA LEU A 112 -10.44 -20.60 -3.99
C LEU A 112 -11.90 -20.67 -4.47
N ILE A 113 -12.82 -19.94 -3.86
CA ILE A 113 -14.23 -19.89 -4.30
C ILE A 113 -14.32 -19.34 -5.72
N VAL A 114 -13.63 -18.22 -5.99
CA VAL A 114 -13.64 -17.60 -7.33
C VAL A 114 -13.00 -18.53 -8.36
N ALA A 115 -11.87 -19.17 -8.01
CA ALA A 115 -11.20 -20.13 -8.88
C ALA A 115 -12.06 -21.37 -9.17
N GLY A 116 -12.84 -21.85 -8.19
CA GLY A 116 -13.75 -22.98 -8.36
C GLY A 116 -14.94 -22.69 -9.28
N ILE A 117 -15.44 -21.44 -9.29
CA ILE A 117 -16.57 -21.03 -10.12
C ILE A 117 -16.12 -20.70 -11.55
N ILE A 118 -15.05 -19.92 -11.69
CA ILE A 118 -14.61 -19.37 -12.99
C ILE A 118 -13.63 -20.30 -13.71
N GLY A 119 -12.93 -21.16 -12.96
CA GLY A 119 -11.83 -21.96 -13.48
C GLY A 119 -10.53 -21.15 -13.65
N PRO A 120 -9.47 -21.77 -14.22
CA PRO A 120 -8.18 -21.12 -14.41
C PRO A 120 -8.25 -20.04 -15.49
N SER A 121 -8.36 -18.77 -15.06
CA SER A 121 -8.41 -17.60 -15.95
C SER A 121 -7.75 -16.40 -15.30
N ALA A 122 -7.09 -15.56 -16.11
CA ALA A 122 -6.52 -14.28 -15.67
C ALA A 122 -7.59 -13.35 -15.08
N ILE A 123 -8.79 -13.35 -15.67
CA ILE A 123 -9.93 -12.56 -15.17
C ILE A 123 -10.40 -13.10 -13.82
N GLY A 124 -10.44 -14.43 -13.66
CA GLY A 124 -10.79 -15.06 -12.38
C GLY A 124 -9.81 -14.69 -11.27
N ALA A 125 -8.51 -14.71 -11.56
CA ALA A 125 -7.48 -14.27 -10.63
C ALA A 125 -7.63 -12.78 -10.27
N ALA A 126 -7.88 -11.91 -11.25
CA ALA A 126 -8.09 -10.48 -11.02
C ALA A 126 -9.30 -10.20 -10.13
N LEU A 127 -10.43 -10.89 -10.35
CA LEU A 127 -11.63 -10.78 -9.53
C LEU A 127 -11.41 -11.29 -8.10
N ALA A 128 -10.71 -12.41 -7.95
CA ALA A 128 -10.33 -12.96 -6.65
C ALA A 128 -9.51 -11.94 -5.83
N ILE A 129 -8.48 -11.37 -6.44
CA ILE A 129 -7.64 -10.35 -5.80
C ILE A 129 -8.47 -9.11 -5.47
N THR A 130 -9.36 -8.68 -6.38
CA THR A 130 -10.21 -7.51 -6.15
C THR A 130 -11.11 -7.72 -4.93
N LEU A 131 -11.80 -8.86 -4.86
CA LEU A 131 -12.69 -9.23 -3.76
C LEU A 131 -11.96 -9.30 -2.42
N ALA A 132 -10.70 -9.75 -2.44
CA ALA A 132 -9.85 -9.81 -1.26
C ALA A 132 -9.19 -8.46 -0.90
N GLY A 133 -8.92 -7.59 -1.86
CA GLY A 133 -8.07 -6.41 -1.68
C GLY A 133 -8.80 -5.16 -1.19
N TRP A 134 -10.10 -5.03 -1.45
CA TRP A 134 -10.82 -3.76 -1.19
C TRP A 134 -11.05 -3.48 0.31
N ALA A 135 -11.31 -4.50 1.13
CA ALA A 135 -11.75 -4.29 2.52
C ALA A 135 -10.68 -3.68 3.45
N PRO A 136 -9.40 -4.12 3.40
CA PRO A 136 -8.34 -3.47 4.17
C PRO A 136 -8.14 -1.99 3.80
N LEU A 137 -8.22 -1.67 2.50
CA LEU A 137 -8.13 -0.29 2.01
C LEU A 137 -9.34 0.56 2.46
N ALA A 138 -10.54 -0.03 2.45
CA ALA A 138 -11.74 0.62 2.98
C ALA A 138 -11.65 0.88 4.49
N ALA A 139 -11.15 -0.08 5.26
CA ALA A 139 -10.92 0.05 6.69
C ALA A 139 -9.92 1.18 7.00
N HIS A 140 -8.82 1.21 6.26
CA HIS A 140 -7.81 2.26 6.38
C HIS A 140 -8.38 3.65 6.06
N THR A 141 -9.13 3.77 4.96
CA THR A 141 -9.80 5.02 4.58
C THR A 141 -10.82 5.44 5.64
N ALA A 142 -11.62 4.52 6.17
CA ALA A 142 -12.60 4.80 7.23
C ALA A 142 -11.94 5.30 8.51
N ALA A 143 -10.80 4.74 8.89
CA ALA A 143 -10.01 5.21 10.04
C ALA A 143 -9.51 6.66 9.82
N LEU A 144 -8.97 6.97 8.64
CA LEU A 144 -8.54 8.33 8.29
C LEU A 144 -9.71 9.32 8.28
N VAL A 145 -10.87 8.90 7.76
CA VAL A 145 -12.09 9.72 7.78
C VAL A 145 -12.53 10.02 9.22
N ALA A 146 -12.46 9.02 10.11
CA ALA A 146 -12.78 9.21 11.52
C ALA A 146 -11.78 10.16 12.21
N GLU A 147 -10.49 10.03 11.93
CA GLU A 147 -9.44 10.91 12.45
C GLU A 147 -9.65 12.37 12.00
N VAL A 148 -9.91 12.60 10.71
CA VAL A 148 -10.15 13.95 10.18
C VAL A 148 -11.44 14.54 10.75
N ARG A 149 -12.50 13.74 10.92
CA ARG A 149 -13.76 14.20 11.54
C ARG A 149 -13.60 14.55 13.02
N ALA A 150 -12.66 13.95 13.72
CA ALA A 150 -12.36 14.27 15.12
C ALA A 150 -11.64 15.62 15.28
N GLN A 151 -11.11 16.22 14.22
CA GLN A 151 -10.36 17.47 14.30
C GLN A 151 -11.26 18.67 14.66
N PRO A 152 -10.82 19.58 15.55
CA PRO A 152 -11.63 20.70 16.04
C PRO A 152 -12.17 21.60 14.92
N TYR A 153 -11.38 21.84 13.87
CA TYR A 153 -11.79 22.68 12.74
C TYR A 153 -12.92 22.04 11.91
N VAL A 154 -13.03 20.71 11.87
CA VAL A 154 -14.12 20.00 11.20
C VAL A 154 -15.37 19.96 12.09
N GLN A 155 -15.21 19.81 13.40
CA GLN A 155 -16.33 19.74 14.35
C GLN A 155 -17.11 21.07 14.44
N ILE A 156 -16.44 22.22 14.29
CA ILE A 156 -17.07 23.55 14.38
C ILE A 156 -17.74 23.95 13.05
N ALA A 157 -17.33 23.36 11.92
CA ALA A 157 -17.84 23.74 10.59
C ALA A 157 -19.37 23.60 10.39
N PRO A 158 -20.07 22.58 10.93
CA PRO A 158 -21.53 22.53 10.90
C PRO A 158 -22.21 23.68 11.64
N MET A 159 -21.60 24.20 12.73
CA MET A 159 -22.12 25.35 13.46
C MET A 159 -22.05 26.65 12.63
N LEU A 160 -21.17 26.68 11.63
CA LEU A 160 -21.03 27.76 10.65
C LEU A 160 -21.95 27.58 9.43
N GLY A 161 -22.88 26.62 9.45
CA GLY A 161 -23.85 26.38 8.36
C GLY A 161 -23.30 25.57 7.19
N VAL A 162 -22.13 24.92 7.34
CA VAL A 162 -21.56 24.08 6.28
C VAL A 162 -22.35 22.78 6.13
N GLY A 163 -22.95 22.56 4.95
CA GLY A 163 -23.70 21.35 4.66
C GLY A 163 -22.83 20.08 4.59
N ARG A 164 -23.42 18.91 4.92
CA ARG A 164 -22.73 17.60 5.01
C ARG A 164 -21.90 17.22 3.78
N ALA A 165 -22.41 17.45 2.57
CA ALA A 165 -21.69 17.15 1.33
C ALA A 165 -20.47 18.06 1.12
N ARG A 166 -20.61 19.35 1.44
CA ARG A 166 -19.52 20.33 1.38
C ARG A 166 -18.45 20.03 2.43
N LEU A 167 -18.86 19.61 3.63
CA LEU A 167 -17.96 19.16 4.69
C LEU A 167 -17.09 17.98 4.21
N MET A 168 -17.70 16.95 3.62
CA MET A 168 -16.97 15.76 3.16
C MET A 168 -16.00 16.08 2.01
N ILE A 169 -16.44 16.79 0.97
CA ILE A 169 -15.59 17.03 -0.21
C ILE A 169 -14.49 18.08 0.05
N ARG A 170 -14.81 19.16 0.80
CA ARG A 170 -13.89 20.30 0.97
C ARG A 170 -12.95 20.15 2.16
N TYR A 171 -13.36 19.44 3.21
CA TYR A 171 -12.60 19.35 4.46
C TYR A 171 -12.08 17.94 4.76
N VAL A 172 -12.86 16.89 4.45
CA VAL A 172 -12.45 15.50 4.76
C VAL A 172 -11.62 14.89 3.64
N LEU A 173 -12.06 15.00 2.39
CA LEU A 173 -11.42 14.37 1.23
C LEU A 173 -9.93 14.76 1.07
N PRO A 174 -9.51 16.04 1.21
CA PRO A 174 -8.10 16.41 1.07
C PRO A 174 -7.21 15.80 2.17
N GLY A 175 -7.76 15.64 3.39
CA GLY A 175 -7.03 15.06 4.52
C GLY A 175 -6.82 13.55 4.42
N VAL A 176 -7.67 12.85 3.66
CA VAL A 176 -7.59 11.39 3.45
C VAL A 176 -6.76 11.04 2.22
N VAL A 177 -6.85 11.83 1.14
CA VAL A 177 -6.14 11.57 -0.12
C VAL A 177 -4.62 11.67 0.05
N GLY A 178 -4.12 12.61 0.86
CA GLY A 178 -2.69 12.77 1.13
C GLY A 178 -2.06 11.49 1.70
N PRO A 179 -2.49 11.03 2.90
CA PRO A 179 -1.97 9.80 3.52
C PRO A 179 -2.15 8.55 2.65
N CYS A 180 -3.29 8.39 1.97
CA CYS A 180 -3.57 7.23 1.11
C CYS A 180 -2.66 7.16 -0.12
N SER A 181 -2.19 8.29 -0.64
CA SER A 181 -1.30 8.34 -1.81
C SER A 181 0.16 7.98 -1.51
N GLY A 182 0.51 7.79 -0.23
CA GLY A 182 1.87 7.46 0.18
C GLY A 182 2.85 8.62 0.03
N THR A 183 2.40 9.87 -0.16
CA THR A 183 3.30 11.02 -0.03
C THR A 183 3.91 11.00 1.36
N PRO A 184 5.25 10.93 1.50
CA PRO A 184 5.90 10.91 2.80
C PRO A 184 5.71 12.27 3.49
N HIS A 185 4.58 12.43 4.17
CA HIS A 185 4.34 13.53 5.11
C HIS A 185 4.96 13.23 6.48
N SER A 186 5.91 12.29 6.54
CA SER A 186 6.67 11.94 7.74
C SER A 186 7.71 13.01 8.13
N ALA A 187 7.79 14.13 7.41
CA ALA A 187 8.71 15.22 7.73
C ALA A 187 8.08 16.40 8.50
N CYS A 188 6.75 16.50 8.60
CA CYS A 188 6.10 17.74 9.07
C CYS A 188 5.00 17.57 10.14
N GLN A 189 5.06 16.49 10.93
CA GLN A 189 4.49 16.46 12.30
C GLN A 189 5.71 16.26 13.23
N ALA A 190 6.43 17.30 13.65
CA ALA A 190 6.08 18.20 14.76
C ALA A 190 5.42 17.44 15.93
N SER A 191 5.99 17.42 17.13
CA SER A 191 6.21 18.64 17.91
C SER A 191 7.36 18.52 18.93
N PRO A 192 8.17 19.57 19.15
CA PRO A 192 9.09 19.65 20.27
C PRO A 192 8.27 19.84 21.56
N SER A 193 8.16 18.77 22.36
CA SER A 193 7.63 18.91 23.71
C SER A 193 8.58 19.78 24.52
N HIS A 194 8.15 21.00 24.80
CA HIS A 194 8.67 21.87 25.84
C HIS A 194 8.80 21.11 27.16
N SER A 195 9.97 20.54 27.44
CA SER A 195 10.36 20.14 28.79
C SER A 195 10.80 21.41 29.52
N ARG A 196 9.87 22.05 30.24
CA ARG A 196 10.24 22.98 31.30
C ARG A 196 10.99 22.17 32.37
N PRO A 197 12.22 22.54 32.76
CA PRO A 197 12.81 22.00 33.98
C PRO A 197 12.17 22.74 35.15
N SER A 198 11.27 22.08 35.88
CA SER A 198 10.95 22.53 37.23
C SER A 198 11.99 21.93 38.17
N ASP A 199 13.07 22.69 38.38
CA ASP A 199 14.03 22.47 39.47
C ASP A 199 13.28 22.54 40.81
N SER A 200 12.93 21.38 41.35
CA SER A 200 12.51 21.20 42.74
C SER A 200 13.68 20.62 43.53
N SER A 201 14.79 21.35 43.60
CA SER A 201 15.89 21.04 44.52
C SER A 201 16.68 22.30 44.86
N ALA A 202 16.08 23.20 45.64
CA ALA A 202 16.82 24.24 46.31
C ALA A 202 16.23 24.53 47.70
N SER A 203 17.00 24.15 48.71
CA SER A 203 17.16 24.88 49.97
C SER A 203 15.98 24.79 50.95
N ALA A 204 15.98 23.91 51.96
CA ALA A 204 16.99 23.79 53.02
C ALA A 204 17.32 25.13 53.74
N ARG A 205 16.30 25.88 54.12
CA ARG A 205 16.26 26.88 55.21
C ARG A 205 14.78 27.16 55.44
N ASP A 206 14.11 26.57 56.41
CA ASP A 206 13.83 27.30 57.65
C ASP A 206 13.17 26.38 58.70
N ARG A 207 13.85 25.27 59.04
CA ARG A 207 13.60 24.56 60.30
C ARG A 207 14.60 25.07 61.33
N ARG A 208 14.27 26.14 62.03
CA ARG A 208 14.74 26.48 63.39
C ARG A 208 14.06 27.78 63.78
N HIS A 209 12.93 27.69 64.47
CA HIS A 209 12.37 28.66 65.44
C HIS A 209 10.86 28.41 65.59
N ARG A 210 10.47 27.24 66.09
CA ARG A 210 9.11 27.03 66.65
C ARG A 210 9.02 25.76 67.52
N THR A 211 9.68 25.85 68.67
CA THR A 211 9.45 25.12 69.93
C THR A 211 10.26 25.93 70.95
N GLY A 212 9.73 26.62 71.97
CA GLY A 212 8.46 26.49 72.67
C GLY A 212 8.72 25.80 74.01
N ALA A 213 8.81 26.62 75.07
CA ALA A 213 8.73 26.30 76.50
C ALA A 213 9.85 25.46 77.14
#